data_AF-A0A2B1DW77-F1
#
_entry.id   AF-A0A2B1DW77-F1
#
_cell.length_a   1.000
_cell.length_b   1.000
_cell.length_c   1.000
_cell.angle_alpha   90.00
_cell.angle_beta   90.00
_cell.angle_gamma   90.00
#
_symmetry.space_group_name_H-M   'P 1'
#
loop_
_entity.id
_entity.type
_entity.pdbx_description
1 polymer ?
#
loop_
_entity_poly.entity_id
_entity_poly.type
_entity_poly.pdbx_seq_one_letter_code
_entity_poly.pdbx_strand_id
1 'polypeptide(L)'
;MQHAKQIAEHATIQSFLNCYLRETGSGEWITGDERMESIFSNTLNRDTVPTYLCCRLSAQNVILYGEVLYKSSTDRHLFGEQFYYQIGECKTVIKADYVTVITFLIKEMSINYGEGTNPAELMLRVIRSCQNIEEFTKGRTEDTSALYGFHTTFIEAEQSLLFGHLTHPTPKSRQGILDWKSAMYSPELKGECQLHYFRAHKSIVNEKSLLSDSTTTIIKEELSNDEIVSKEFIEKYCKEDGYSLIPIHPLQAEWLLHQSYVQDWIDQELLEYVGPIGKYYMATSSLRTLYHPDSKYMLKFSFPVKVTNSIRINKLKELESGLEGKEMLNTAIGEVRERFPGFDFICDPAFITLNYGTQESGFEVIIRENPFYSEHANDATLIAGLVQDAIPGERNRLSNIIHRLADLESRSCEEVSLEWFRRYMNISLKPMVWMYLQYGVGLEAHQQNSVVQLKDGYPVKYYFRDNQGFYFCNSMKEILNNELAGIGERTGNLYDDYIVDERFRYYLIFNHMFGLINGFGTAGLIKEEILLSELRSVLESFLPYNREPSTFLRELLDEDKLACKANLLTRFFDVDELSNPLEQAIYVQVHNPLVREVAVRS
;
A
#
# COMPACT_ATOMS: atom_id res chain seq x y z
N MET A 1 -26.55 4.91 10.53
CA MET A 1 -26.04 6.14 9.88
C MET A 1 -25.08 6.89 10.80
N GLN A 2 -25.47 7.22 12.04
CA GLN A 2 -24.60 7.94 13.00
C GLN A 2 -23.31 7.18 13.37
N HIS A 3 -23.34 5.85 13.39
CA HIS A 3 -22.19 5.01 13.73
C HIS A 3 -21.07 5.02 12.67
N ALA A 4 -21.40 4.91 11.37
CA ALA A 4 -20.40 4.90 10.29
C ALA A 4 -19.63 6.22 10.19
N LYS A 5 -20.35 7.34 10.38
CA LYS A 5 -19.73 8.67 10.44
C LYS A 5 -18.72 8.77 11.58
N GLN A 6 -19.10 8.35 12.79
CA GLN A 6 -18.20 8.39 13.96
C GLN A 6 -16.95 7.53 13.74
N ILE A 7 -17.10 6.33 13.16
CA ILE A 7 -15.96 5.47 12.79
C ILE A 7 -15.02 6.23 11.84
N ALA A 8 -15.56 6.85 10.80
CA ALA A 8 -14.76 7.53 9.79
C ALA A 8 -14.02 8.75 10.34
N GLU A 9 -14.69 9.55 11.17
CA GLU A 9 -14.10 10.71 11.85
C GLU A 9 -12.96 10.27 12.77
N HIS A 10 -13.17 9.22 13.57
CA HIS A 10 -12.16 8.67 14.46
C HIS A 10 -10.96 8.09 13.70
N ALA A 11 -11.18 7.27 12.67
CA ALA A 11 -10.12 6.73 11.82
C ALA A 11 -9.32 7.84 11.10
N THR A 12 -9.98 8.94 10.75
CA THR A 12 -9.33 10.13 10.17
C THR A 12 -8.40 10.81 11.17
N ILE A 13 -8.86 11.03 12.41
CA ILE A 13 -7.97 11.56 13.47
C ILE A 13 -6.83 10.58 13.74
N GLN A 14 -7.13 9.29 13.85
CA GLN A 14 -6.17 8.22 14.15
C GLN A 14 -4.98 8.23 13.18
N SER A 15 -5.27 8.22 11.87
CA SER A 15 -4.24 8.22 10.83
C SER A 15 -3.48 9.54 10.76
N PHE A 16 -4.18 10.67 10.76
CA PHE A 16 -3.55 11.99 10.63
C PHE A 16 -2.68 12.35 11.84
N LEU A 17 -3.18 12.09 13.06
CA LEU A 17 -2.47 12.42 14.28
C LEU A 17 -1.21 11.56 14.44
N ASN A 18 -1.27 10.26 14.08
CA ASN A 18 -0.06 9.43 14.05
C ASN A 18 0.99 9.95 13.07
N CYS A 19 0.60 10.43 11.88
CA CYS A 19 1.54 11.12 10.99
C CYS A 19 2.12 12.38 11.65
N TYR A 20 1.26 13.22 12.21
CA TYR A 20 1.67 14.49 12.80
C TYR A 20 2.69 14.30 13.94
N LEU A 21 2.39 13.42 14.91
CA LEU A 21 3.27 13.17 16.05
C LEU A 21 4.62 12.62 15.60
N ARG A 22 4.60 11.63 14.70
CA ARG A 22 5.81 11.01 14.15
C ARG A 22 6.68 11.99 13.36
N GLU A 23 6.05 12.78 12.50
CA GLU A 23 6.77 13.63 11.54
C GLU A 23 7.25 14.95 12.14
N THR A 24 6.58 15.44 13.18
CA THR A 24 6.96 16.70 13.86
C THR A 24 7.71 16.46 15.17
N GLY A 25 7.66 15.25 15.72
CA GLY A 25 8.15 14.95 17.07
C GLY A 25 7.36 15.63 18.18
N SER A 26 6.17 16.17 17.87
CA SER A 26 5.29 16.82 18.83
C SER A 26 4.55 15.80 19.68
N GLY A 27 4.07 16.22 20.85
CA GLY A 27 3.22 15.42 21.73
C GLY A 27 3.96 14.91 22.97
N GLU A 28 3.28 15.00 24.10
CA GLU A 28 3.75 14.52 25.39
C GLU A 28 2.77 13.49 25.94
N TRP A 29 3.30 12.47 26.61
CA TRP A 29 2.53 11.41 27.24
C TRP A 29 2.38 11.72 28.73
N ILE A 30 1.15 11.82 29.21
CA ILE A 30 0.82 12.08 30.62
C ILE A 30 0.12 10.85 31.18
N THR A 31 0.60 10.31 32.29
CA THR A 31 0.05 9.09 32.92
C THR A 31 -0.33 9.39 34.36
N GLY A 32 -1.55 9.00 34.78
CA GLY A 32 -2.01 9.14 36.17
C GLY A 32 -2.13 10.59 36.66
N ASP A 33 -2.67 11.48 35.83
CA ASP A 33 -2.86 12.90 36.14
C ASP A 33 -4.32 13.21 36.47
N GLU A 34 -4.59 13.72 37.69
CA GLU A 34 -5.94 13.99 38.19
C GLU A 34 -6.73 14.97 37.30
N ARG A 35 -6.04 15.92 36.68
CA ARG A 35 -6.69 16.90 35.79
C ARG A 35 -7.14 16.21 34.50
N MET A 36 -6.30 15.37 33.92
CA MET A 36 -6.68 14.58 32.75
C MET A 36 -7.81 13.61 33.08
N GLU A 37 -7.76 12.93 34.23
CA GLU A 37 -8.86 12.08 34.69
C GLU A 37 -10.18 12.86 34.84
N SER A 38 -10.12 14.11 35.30
CA SER A 38 -11.28 14.99 35.35
C SER A 38 -11.80 15.41 33.97
N ILE A 39 -10.91 15.64 32.97
CA ILE A 39 -11.31 15.99 31.60
C ILE A 39 -11.98 14.79 30.91
N PHE A 40 -11.47 13.60 31.15
CA PHE A 40 -11.92 12.34 30.56
C PHE A 40 -12.82 11.52 31.48
N SER A 41 -13.45 12.14 32.47
CA SER A 41 -14.29 11.48 33.50
C SER A 41 -15.40 10.59 32.93
N ASN A 42 -15.84 10.90 31.71
CA ASN A 42 -16.94 10.22 31.03
C ASN A 42 -16.49 9.05 30.13
N THR A 43 -15.18 8.85 29.91
CA THR A 43 -14.64 7.78 29.05
C THR A 43 -13.71 6.81 29.78
N LEU A 44 -13.35 7.12 31.03
CA LEU A 44 -12.45 6.33 31.86
C LEU A 44 -12.88 4.86 31.99
N ASN A 45 -12.04 3.97 31.47
CA ASN A 45 -12.05 2.56 31.82
C ASN A 45 -11.18 2.34 33.08
N ARG A 46 -11.72 1.71 34.12
CA ARG A 46 -11.17 1.78 35.50
C ARG A 46 -10.04 0.79 35.80
N ASP A 47 -9.65 -0.03 34.83
CA ASP A 47 -8.81 -1.21 35.09
C ASP A 47 -7.30 -0.95 34.93
N THR A 48 -6.88 0.20 34.38
CA THR A 48 -5.47 0.58 34.22
C THR A 48 -5.24 2.06 34.50
N VAL A 49 -4.00 2.44 34.83
CA VAL A 49 -3.63 3.85 34.94
C VAL A 49 -3.69 4.47 33.53
N PRO A 50 -4.59 5.43 33.28
CA PRO A 50 -4.81 5.95 31.94
C PRO A 50 -3.60 6.77 31.47
N THR A 51 -3.33 6.70 30.18
CA THR A 51 -2.34 7.54 29.49
C THR A 51 -3.05 8.49 28.54
N TYR A 52 -2.59 9.74 28.51
CA TYR A 52 -3.16 10.82 27.73
C TYR A 52 -2.09 11.44 26.85
N LEU A 53 -2.48 11.86 25.65
CA LEU A 53 -1.71 12.70 24.78
C LEU A 53 -1.96 14.16 25.15
N CYS A 54 -0.90 14.92 25.33
CA CYS A 54 -0.89 16.37 25.44
C CYS A 54 -0.04 16.92 24.29
N CYS A 55 -0.68 17.41 23.23
CA CYS A 55 0.00 18.00 22.08
C CYS A 55 -0.07 19.52 22.14
N ARG A 56 1.07 20.16 22.43
CA ARG A 56 1.18 21.62 22.53
C ARG A 56 1.46 22.24 21.17
N LEU A 57 0.52 23.07 20.72
CA LEU A 57 0.58 23.83 19.48
C LEU A 57 0.98 25.27 19.83
N SER A 58 2.29 25.43 20.08
CA SER A 58 2.86 26.63 20.69
C SER A 58 2.66 27.89 19.84
N ALA A 59 2.68 27.77 18.51
CA ALA A 59 2.51 28.92 17.62
C ALA A 59 1.09 29.52 17.69
N GLN A 60 0.11 28.73 18.13
CA GLN A 60 -1.28 29.14 18.29
C GLN A 60 -1.68 29.34 19.76
N ASN A 61 -0.80 28.99 20.71
CA ASN A 61 -1.14 28.92 22.13
C ASN A 61 -2.34 27.99 22.40
N VAL A 62 -2.36 26.83 21.73
CA VAL A 62 -3.40 25.79 21.87
C VAL A 62 -2.78 24.52 22.43
N ILE A 63 -3.50 23.82 23.31
CA ILE A 63 -3.13 22.47 23.76
C ILE A 63 -4.24 21.51 23.37
N LEU A 64 -3.89 20.46 22.64
CA LEU A 64 -4.78 19.35 22.31
C LEU A 64 -4.59 18.20 23.31
N TYR A 65 -5.70 17.65 23.79
CA TYR A 65 -5.76 16.51 24.67
C TYR A 65 -6.49 15.35 24.01
N GLY A 66 -5.96 14.14 24.14
CA GLY A 66 -6.61 12.91 23.69
C GLY A 66 -6.30 11.75 24.61
N GLU A 67 -7.24 10.82 24.76
CA GLU A 67 -7.00 9.56 25.46
C GLU A 67 -6.12 8.63 24.59
N VAL A 68 -5.21 7.89 25.21
CA VAL A 68 -4.33 6.93 24.53
C VAL A 68 -4.70 5.53 24.99
N LEU A 69 -5.37 4.78 24.12
CA LEU A 69 -5.79 3.41 24.37
C LEU A 69 -4.61 2.44 24.28
N TYR A 70 -3.65 2.75 23.41
CA TYR A 70 -2.46 1.93 23.22
C TYR A 70 -1.29 2.79 22.75
N LYS A 71 -0.23 2.85 23.56
CA LYS A 71 1.02 3.54 23.20
C LYS A 71 1.95 2.54 22.52
N SER A 72 2.00 2.58 21.20
CA SER A 72 2.87 1.72 20.40
C SER A 72 4.35 2.13 20.43
N SER A 73 5.21 1.11 20.41
CA SER A 73 6.67 1.20 20.26
C SER A 73 7.10 1.50 18.82
N THR A 74 6.22 1.31 17.83
CA THR A 74 6.46 1.59 16.40
C THR A 74 5.78 2.87 15.91
N ASP A 75 5.50 3.81 16.83
CA ASP A 75 4.93 5.15 16.59
C ASP A 75 3.58 5.17 15.86
N ARG A 76 2.81 4.07 15.90
CA ARG A 76 1.38 4.04 15.54
C ARG A 76 0.56 3.71 16.78
N HIS A 77 0.19 4.74 17.53
CA HIS A 77 -0.61 4.62 18.74
C HIS A 77 -2.09 4.40 18.40
N LEU A 78 -2.91 3.96 19.38
CA LEU A 78 -4.38 4.00 19.35
C LEU A 78 -4.90 5.09 20.28
N PHE A 79 -5.79 5.95 19.79
CA PHE A 79 -6.38 7.03 20.56
C PHE A 79 -7.86 6.74 20.85
N GLY A 80 -8.36 7.29 21.95
CA GLY A 80 -9.79 7.27 22.25
C GLY A 80 -10.59 8.15 21.27
N GLU A 81 -11.92 8.06 21.34
CA GLU A 81 -12.80 8.80 20.44
C GLU A 81 -12.92 10.29 20.78
N GLN A 82 -12.61 10.66 22.03
CA GLN A 82 -12.83 12.01 22.54
C GLN A 82 -11.54 12.81 22.52
N PHE A 83 -11.61 13.99 21.91
CA PHE A 83 -10.53 14.96 21.90
C PHE A 83 -11.01 16.26 22.50
N TYR A 84 -10.10 16.96 23.17
CA TYR A 84 -10.37 18.25 23.77
C TYR A 84 -9.25 19.23 23.45
N TYR A 85 -9.54 20.52 23.55
CA TYR A 85 -8.54 21.56 23.40
C TYR A 85 -8.69 22.65 24.45
N GLN A 86 -7.59 23.32 24.72
CA GLN A 86 -7.49 24.49 25.58
C GLN A 86 -6.78 25.60 24.83
N ILE A 87 -7.27 26.84 24.96
CA ILE A 87 -6.62 28.04 24.40
C ILE A 87 -5.99 28.84 25.54
N GLY A 88 -4.69 29.13 25.41
CA GLY A 88 -3.90 29.88 26.38
C GLY A 88 -3.94 29.30 27.79
N GLU A 89 -3.87 30.17 28.79
CA GLU A 89 -3.91 29.79 30.20
C GLU A 89 -5.33 29.55 30.73
N CYS A 90 -6.34 29.53 29.85
CA CYS A 90 -7.72 29.32 30.26
C CYS A 90 -7.89 27.93 30.88
N LYS A 91 -8.52 27.84 32.06
CA LYS A 91 -8.82 26.53 32.68
C LYS A 91 -9.92 25.75 31.94
N THR A 92 -10.67 26.41 31.08
CA THR A 92 -11.77 25.80 30.32
C THR A 92 -11.21 24.92 29.21
N VAL A 93 -11.67 23.68 29.19
CA VAL A 93 -11.34 22.68 28.18
C VAL A 93 -12.59 22.45 27.33
N ILE A 94 -12.45 22.49 26.01
CA ILE A 94 -13.56 22.40 25.06
C ILE A 94 -13.40 21.14 24.24
N LYS A 95 -14.49 20.40 24.02
CA LYS A 95 -14.48 19.20 23.17
C LYS A 95 -14.21 19.60 21.71
N ALA A 96 -13.29 18.89 21.06
CA ALA A 96 -12.96 19.05 19.65
C ALA A 96 -13.67 17.99 18.80
N ASP A 97 -14.20 18.39 17.65
CA ASP A 97 -14.51 17.46 16.57
C ASP A 97 -13.27 17.21 15.68
N TYR A 98 -13.35 16.24 14.77
CA TYR A 98 -12.22 15.90 13.92
C TYR A 98 -11.74 17.08 13.07
N VAL A 99 -12.66 17.88 12.50
CA VAL A 99 -12.30 19.05 11.67
C VAL A 99 -11.50 20.06 12.50
N THR A 100 -11.91 20.30 13.73
CA THR A 100 -11.24 21.20 14.66
C THR A 100 -9.82 20.71 14.98
N VAL A 101 -9.68 19.41 15.33
CA VAL A 101 -8.36 18.81 15.60
C VAL A 101 -7.45 18.96 14.38
N ILE A 102 -7.90 18.54 13.20
CA ILE A 102 -7.11 18.61 11.97
C ILE A 102 -6.76 20.06 11.60
N THR A 103 -7.70 20.99 11.76
CA THR A 103 -7.49 22.42 11.46
C THR A 103 -6.38 22.99 12.34
N PHE A 104 -6.39 22.69 13.65
CA PHE A 104 -5.35 23.16 14.55
C PHE A 104 -3.97 22.59 14.18
N LEU A 105 -3.89 21.31 13.84
CA LEU A 105 -2.62 20.67 13.42
C LEU A 105 -2.10 21.26 12.10
N ILE A 106 -2.96 21.41 11.09
CA ILE A 106 -2.59 22.03 9.81
C ILE A 106 -2.14 23.48 10.03
N LYS A 107 -2.88 24.24 10.83
CA LYS A 107 -2.56 25.63 11.09
C LYS A 107 -1.23 25.78 11.84
N GLU A 108 -0.93 24.88 12.77
CA GLU A 108 0.35 24.85 13.48
C GLU A 108 1.51 24.66 12.47
N MET A 109 1.38 23.67 11.59
CA MET A 109 2.36 23.45 10.52
C MET A 109 2.48 24.65 9.59
N SER A 110 1.37 25.27 9.18
CA SER A 110 1.40 26.46 8.32
C SER A 110 2.13 27.64 8.96
N ILE A 111 2.02 27.83 10.28
CA ILE A 111 2.76 28.90 10.97
C ILE A 111 4.25 28.54 11.07
N ASN A 112 4.58 27.28 11.38
CA ASN A 112 5.94 26.85 11.63
C ASN A 112 6.79 26.69 10.35
N TYR A 113 6.20 26.22 9.25
CA TYR A 113 6.91 25.99 7.98
C TYR A 113 6.83 27.16 6.99
N GLY A 114 5.79 28.01 7.06
CA GLY A 114 5.66 29.19 6.21
C GLY A 114 5.12 28.93 4.79
N GLU A 115 5.72 29.59 3.78
CA GLU A 115 5.27 29.58 2.39
C GLU A 115 5.57 28.25 1.65
N GLY A 116 4.97 28.04 0.47
CA GLY A 116 5.17 26.83 -0.34
C GLY A 116 4.32 25.62 0.11
N THR A 117 3.32 25.84 0.94
CA THR A 117 2.42 24.80 1.47
C THR A 117 1.02 24.93 0.87
N ASN A 118 0.25 23.85 0.85
CA ASN A 118 -1.14 23.87 0.35
C ASN A 118 -2.14 23.33 1.41
N PRO A 119 -2.34 24.05 2.52
CA PRO A 119 -3.20 23.61 3.62
C PRO A 119 -4.67 23.42 3.20
N ALA A 120 -5.15 24.23 2.26
CA ALA A 120 -6.54 24.13 1.76
C ALA A 120 -6.78 22.83 0.99
N GLU A 121 -5.86 22.46 0.09
CA GLU A 121 -5.93 21.19 -0.63
C GLU A 121 -5.78 19.99 0.30
N LEU A 122 -4.87 20.05 1.28
CA LEU A 122 -4.75 19.00 2.30
C LEU A 122 -6.08 18.82 3.06
N MET A 123 -6.70 19.91 3.54
CA MET A 123 -7.98 19.84 4.24
C MET A 123 -9.09 19.24 3.37
N LEU A 124 -9.19 19.66 2.11
CA LEU A 124 -10.16 19.09 1.16
C LEU A 124 -9.98 17.58 1.03
N ARG A 125 -8.74 17.10 0.93
CA ARG A 125 -8.44 15.67 0.84
C ARG A 125 -8.71 14.91 2.13
N VAL A 126 -8.47 15.51 3.29
CA VAL A 126 -8.85 14.92 4.58
C VAL A 126 -10.37 14.70 4.63
N ILE A 127 -11.16 15.71 4.27
CA ILE A 127 -12.62 15.62 4.26
C ILE A 127 -13.09 14.53 3.28
N ARG A 128 -12.56 14.51 2.05
CA ARG A 128 -12.91 13.47 1.07
C ARG A 128 -12.53 12.07 1.53
N SER A 129 -11.37 11.92 2.16
CA SER A 129 -10.95 10.64 2.73
C SER A 129 -11.91 10.17 3.82
N CYS A 130 -12.32 11.06 4.72
CA CYS A 130 -13.29 10.76 5.78
C CYS A 130 -14.64 10.34 5.19
N GLN A 131 -15.15 11.07 4.19
CA GLN A 131 -16.42 10.74 3.51
C GLN A 131 -16.37 9.35 2.85
N ASN A 132 -15.27 9.02 2.19
CA ASN A 132 -15.08 7.70 1.59
C ASN A 132 -15.04 6.59 2.66
N ILE A 133 -14.33 6.80 3.78
CA ILE A 133 -14.32 5.83 4.89
C ILE A 133 -15.74 5.65 5.47
N GLU A 134 -16.52 6.73 5.60
CA GLU A 134 -17.93 6.65 6.03
C GLU A 134 -18.75 5.79 5.06
N GLU A 135 -18.61 6.01 3.75
CA GLU A 135 -19.30 5.23 2.73
C GLU A 135 -18.91 3.75 2.78
N PHE A 136 -17.61 3.45 2.89
CA PHE A 136 -17.09 2.08 2.89
C PHE A 136 -17.51 1.31 4.14
N THR A 137 -17.37 1.93 5.32
CA THR A 137 -17.78 1.30 6.59
C THR A 137 -19.29 1.06 6.61
N LYS A 138 -20.09 2.01 6.12
CA LYS A 138 -21.53 1.84 5.97
C LYS A 138 -21.88 0.71 5.00
N GLY A 139 -21.21 0.64 3.86
CA GLY A 139 -21.45 -0.38 2.83
C GLY A 139 -21.06 -1.80 3.25
N ARG A 140 -20.24 -1.94 4.29
CA ARG A 140 -19.69 -3.23 4.74
C ARG A 140 -20.08 -3.64 6.16
N THR A 141 -20.98 -2.91 6.80
CA THR A 141 -21.43 -3.21 8.17
C THR A 141 -22.14 -4.58 8.27
N GLU A 142 -22.82 -5.02 7.21
CA GLU A 142 -23.52 -6.32 7.18
C GLU A 142 -22.63 -7.49 6.70
N ASP A 143 -21.37 -7.20 6.36
CA ASP A 143 -20.42 -8.12 5.73
C ASP A 143 -19.11 -8.28 6.54
N THR A 144 -19.18 -8.07 7.87
CA THR A 144 -17.99 -8.14 8.75
C THR A 144 -17.36 -9.53 8.78
N SER A 145 -18.15 -10.59 8.59
CA SER A 145 -17.63 -11.96 8.50
C SER A 145 -16.72 -12.18 7.29
N ALA A 146 -16.97 -11.51 6.16
CA ALA A 146 -16.08 -11.59 5.00
C ALA A 146 -14.85 -10.68 5.15
N LEU A 147 -14.97 -9.56 5.87
CA LEU A 147 -13.84 -8.68 6.17
C LEU A 147 -12.81 -9.34 7.09
N TYR A 148 -13.28 -10.02 8.13
CA TYR A 148 -12.44 -10.46 9.25
C TYR A 148 -12.42 -11.98 9.43
N GLY A 149 -13.00 -12.72 8.50
CA GLY A 149 -13.11 -14.18 8.54
C GLY A 149 -11.76 -14.90 8.53
N PHE A 150 -11.75 -16.09 9.12
CA PHE A 150 -10.57 -16.95 9.14
C PHE A 150 -10.15 -17.35 7.72
N HIS A 151 -11.12 -17.76 6.89
CA HIS A 151 -10.91 -18.03 5.48
C HIS A 151 -11.28 -16.82 4.63
N THR A 152 -10.50 -16.55 3.59
CA THR A 152 -10.76 -15.49 2.62
C THR A 152 -10.27 -15.91 1.25
N THR A 153 -10.86 -15.41 0.19
CA THR A 153 -10.24 -15.40 -1.14
C THR A 153 -9.31 -14.20 -1.29
N PHE A 154 -8.43 -14.26 -2.28
CA PHE A 154 -7.53 -13.17 -2.66
C PHE A 154 -8.29 -11.85 -2.86
N ILE A 155 -9.39 -11.87 -3.63
CA ILE A 155 -10.13 -10.65 -3.95
C ILE A 155 -10.88 -10.09 -2.74
N GLU A 156 -11.45 -10.95 -1.89
CA GLU A 156 -12.07 -10.49 -0.63
C GLU A 156 -11.05 -9.79 0.28
N ALA A 157 -9.81 -10.31 0.34
CA ALA A 157 -8.74 -9.67 1.08
C ALA A 157 -8.37 -8.32 0.47
N GLU A 158 -8.19 -8.22 -0.86
CA GLU A 158 -7.94 -6.96 -1.56
C GLU A 158 -9.03 -5.91 -1.32
N GLN A 159 -10.28 -6.36 -1.24
CA GLN A 159 -11.47 -5.55 -1.01
C GLN A 159 -11.76 -5.30 0.48
N SER A 160 -10.94 -5.82 1.39
CA SER A 160 -11.15 -5.67 2.83
C SER A 160 -10.62 -4.35 3.38
N LEU A 161 -9.68 -3.68 2.69
CA LEU A 161 -8.95 -2.54 3.23
C LEU A 161 -9.80 -1.26 3.30
N LEU A 162 -10.61 -1.08 4.34
CA LEU A 162 -11.57 0.03 4.45
C LEU A 162 -10.91 1.37 4.82
N PHE A 163 -9.91 1.33 5.70
CA PHE A 163 -9.28 2.54 6.25
C PHE A 163 -8.07 3.01 5.44
N GLY A 164 -7.47 2.12 4.65
CA GLY A 164 -6.31 2.42 3.80
C GLY A 164 -5.02 2.45 4.60
N HIS A 165 -4.06 3.28 4.19
CA HIS A 165 -2.78 3.37 4.86
C HIS A 165 -2.91 4.06 6.23
N LEU A 166 -2.65 3.31 7.31
CA LEU A 166 -2.90 3.73 8.69
C LEU A 166 -1.98 4.86 9.20
N THR A 167 -0.96 5.24 8.43
CA THR A 167 0.02 6.31 8.71
C THR A 167 0.22 7.20 7.49
N HIS A 168 -0.90 7.55 6.84
CA HIS A 168 -0.98 8.56 5.81
C HIS A 168 -2.16 9.50 6.12
N PRO A 169 -2.08 10.82 5.87
CA PRO A 169 -3.09 11.78 6.33
C PRO A 169 -4.43 11.70 5.58
N THR A 170 -4.44 11.20 4.35
CA THR A 170 -5.63 11.15 3.48
C THR A 170 -5.74 9.82 2.73
N PRO A 171 -5.77 8.67 3.44
CA PRO A 171 -5.51 7.35 2.87
C PRO A 171 -6.56 6.88 1.86
N LYS A 172 -7.79 7.40 1.94
CA LYS A 172 -8.89 7.11 1.01
C LYS A 172 -9.31 8.30 0.16
N SER A 173 -8.55 9.39 0.14
CA SER A 173 -8.83 10.52 -0.76
C SER A 173 -8.64 10.09 -2.22
N ARG A 174 -9.69 10.30 -3.03
CA ARG A 174 -9.71 10.05 -4.48
C ARG A 174 -10.22 11.29 -5.18
N GLN A 175 -9.44 11.81 -6.14
CA GLN A 175 -9.86 12.93 -6.99
C GLN A 175 -9.88 12.46 -8.44
N GLY A 176 -11.03 12.54 -9.11
CA GLY A 176 -11.22 12.10 -10.49
C GLY A 176 -12.32 11.04 -10.68
N ILE A 177 -12.87 10.49 -9.58
CA ILE A 177 -14.05 9.62 -9.62
C ILE A 177 -15.27 10.46 -9.23
N LEU A 178 -16.31 10.43 -10.06
CA LEU A 178 -17.59 11.05 -9.74
C LEU A 178 -18.32 10.23 -8.67
N ASP A 179 -19.01 10.90 -7.74
CA ASP A 179 -19.65 10.24 -6.58
C ASP A 179 -20.56 9.06 -6.97
N TRP A 180 -21.39 9.23 -8.01
CA TRP A 180 -22.30 8.19 -8.50
C TRP A 180 -21.59 7.00 -9.16
N LYS A 181 -20.30 7.14 -9.48
CA LYS A 181 -19.43 6.06 -9.98
C LYS A 181 -18.55 5.43 -8.90
N SER A 182 -18.50 6.01 -7.70
CA SER A 182 -17.61 5.58 -6.62
C SER A 182 -17.76 4.08 -6.32
N ALA A 183 -18.99 3.60 -6.14
CA ALA A 183 -19.27 2.21 -5.81
C ALA A 183 -18.75 1.20 -6.85
N MET A 184 -18.84 1.52 -8.15
CA MET A 184 -18.43 0.61 -9.23
C MET A 184 -16.91 0.40 -9.28
N TYR A 185 -16.13 1.39 -8.88
CA TYR A 185 -14.65 1.34 -8.97
C TYR A 185 -13.96 1.30 -7.61
N SER A 186 -14.73 1.13 -6.53
CA SER A 186 -14.20 1.02 -5.17
C SER A 186 -14.07 -0.44 -4.76
N PRO A 187 -12.85 -0.95 -4.50
CA PRO A 187 -12.66 -2.30 -3.98
C PRO A 187 -13.37 -2.49 -2.63
N GLU A 188 -13.43 -1.45 -1.79
CA GLU A 188 -14.06 -1.51 -0.48
C GLU A 188 -15.58 -1.79 -0.55
N LEU A 189 -16.20 -1.44 -1.68
CA LEU A 189 -17.62 -1.66 -1.97
C LEU A 189 -17.83 -2.87 -2.90
N LYS A 190 -16.81 -3.71 -3.07
CA LYS A 190 -16.78 -4.87 -3.99
C LYS A 190 -17.12 -4.50 -5.44
N GLY A 191 -16.70 -3.31 -5.86
CA GLY A 191 -16.97 -2.78 -7.19
C GLY A 191 -16.41 -3.67 -8.31
N GLU A 192 -17.23 -3.87 -9.33
CA GLU A 192 -16.91 -4.63 -10.53
C GLU A 192 -17.29 -3.82 -11.79
N CYS A 193 -16.54 -4.02 -12.87
CA CYS A 193 -16.82 -3.36 -14.14
C CYS A 193 -16.38 -4.20 -15.35
N GLN A 194 -17.08 -4.06 -16.47
CA GLN A 194 -16.59 -4.55 -17.75
C GLN A 194 -15.45 -3.66 -18.25
N LEU A 195 -14.46 -4.27 -18.88
CA LEU A 195 -13.41 -3.54 -19.56
C LEU A 195 -13.95 -2.95 -20.86
N HIS A 196 -13.47 -1.75 -21.19
CA HIS A 196 -13.75 -1.14 -22.48
C HIS A 196 -12.63 -1.51 -23.46
N TYR A 197 -12.96 -1.72 -24.72
CA TYR A 197 -11.95 -2.09 -25.72
C TYR A 197 -11.83 -1.05 -26.82
N PHE A 198 -10.60 -0.86 -27.27
CA PHE A 198 -10.28 -0.20 -28.52
C PHE A 198 -9.63 -1.21 -29.46
N ARG A 199 -9.92 -1.11 -30.75
CA ARG A 199 -9.25 -1.87 -31.80
C ARG A 199 -8.29 -0.96 -32.54
N ALA A 200 -7.00 -1.26 -32.46
CA ALA A 200 -5.94 -0.42 -33.01
C ALA A 200 -5.21 -1.13 -34.15
N HIS A 201 -4.92 -0.43 -35.23
CA HIS A 201 -4.10 -0.96 -36.31
C HIS A 201 -2.67 -1.18 -35.81
N LYS A 202 -2.04 -2.31 -36.18
CA LYS A 202 -0.70 -2.69 -35.71
C LYS A 202 0.40 -1.63 -35.95
N SER A 203 0.19 -0.70 -36.89
CA SER A 203 1.14 0.41 -37.15
C SER A 203 1.26 1.42 -36.02
N ILE A 204 0.27 1.51 -35.13
CA ILE A 204 0.31 2.42 -33.97
C ILE A 204 0.44 1.68 -32.64
N VAL A 205 0.48 0.34 -32.64
CA VAL A 205 0.60 -0.48 -31.43
C VAL A 205 2.06 -0.63 -31.04
N ASN A 206 2.32 -0.53 -29.74
CA ASN A 206 3.58 -0.95 -29.13
C ASN A 206 3.27 -1.99 -28.05
N GLU A 207 3.78 -3.20 -28.23
CA GLU A 207 3.59 -4.30 -27.31
C GLU A 207 4.89 -5.08 -27.15
N LYS A 208 5.03 -5.72 -25.99
CA LYS A 208 6.10 -6.66 -25.71
C LYS A 208 5.57 -7.74 -24.77
N SER A 209 6.06 -8.96 -24.97
CA SER A 209 5.72 -10.13 -24.16
C SER A 209 6.95 -11.02 -23.99
N LEU A 210 7.18 -11.48 -22.77
CA LEU A 210 8.16 -12.53 -22.43
C LEU A 210 7.50 -13.92 -22.36
N LEU A 211 6.22 -14.02 -22.69
CA LEU A 211 5.49 -15.28 -22.80
C LEU A 211 5.65 -15.85 -24.22
N SER A 212 5.12 -17.06 -24.46
CA SER A 212 5.10 -17.69 -25.78
C SER A 212 4.35 -16.85 -26.82
N ASP A 213 3.30 -16.17 -26.38
CA ASP A 213 2.36 -15.47 -27.22
C ASP A 213 2.53 -13.96 -27.11
N SER A 214 2.17 -13.25 -28.19
CA SER A 214 2.12 -11.79 -28.19
C SER A 214 1.06 -11.28 -27.22
N THR A 215 1.21 -10.05 -26.72
CA THR A 215 0.21 -9.44 -25.83
C THR A 215 -1.16 -9.34 -26.50
N THR A 216 -1.19 -9.02 -27.79
CA THR A 216 -2.38 -9.02 -28.65
C THR A 216 -3.05 -10.38 -28.70
N THR A 217 -2.28 -11.46 -28.89
CA THR A 217 -2.79 -12.84 -28.91
C THR A 217 -3.40 -13.18 -27.55
N ILE A 218 -2.69 -12.91 -26.45
CA ILE A 218 -3.17 -13.16 -25.08
C ILE A 218 -4.53 -12.48 -24.83
N ILE A 219 -4.66 -11.21 -25.20
CA ILE A 219 -5.91 -10.45 -24.99
C ILE A 219 -7.06 -11.01 -25.85
N LYS A 220 -6.80 -11.30 -27.14
CA LYS A 220 -7.80 -11.87 -28.04
C LYS A 220 -8.24 -13.26 -27.59
N GLU A 221 -7.33 -14.08 -27.07
CA GLU A 221 -7.64 -15.39 -26.52
C GLU A 221 -8.45 -15.32 -25.23
N GLU A 222 -8.10 -14.44 -24.28
CA GLU A 222 -8.90 -14.22 -23.06
C GLU A 222 -10.34 -13.83 -23.39
N LEU A 223 -10.56 -12.97 -24.39
CA LEU A 223 -11.90 -12.61 -24.88
C LEU A 223 -12.59 -13.76 -25.64
N SER A 224 -11.85 -14.55 -26.41
CA SER A 224 -12.42 -15.67 -27.17
C SER A 224 -12.86 -16.82 -26.28
N ASN A 225 -12.21 -16.97 -25.12
CA ASN A 225 -12.54 -17.98 -24.11
C ASN A 225 -13.60 -17.49 -23.11
N ASP A 226 -14.03 -16.23 -23.21
CA ASP A 226 -15.05 -15.66 -22.34
C ASP A 226 -16.45 -16.03 -22.86
N GLU A 227 -17.20 -16.78 -22.05
CA GLU A 227 -18.54 -17.30 -22.40
C GLU A 227 -19.58 -16.19 -22.63
N ILE A 228 -19.34 -14.97 -22.13
CA ILE A 228 -20.23 -13.82 -22.30
C ILE A 228 -20.05 -13.20 -23.70
N VAL A 229 -18.89 -13.40 -24.33
CA VAL A 229 -18.57 -12.79 -25.63
C VAL A 229 -19.21 -13.58 -26.77
N SER A 230 -19.96 -12.89 -27.64
CA SER A 230 -20.68 -13.55 -28.73
C SER A 230 -19.73 -14.08 -29.82
N LYS A 231 -20.14 -15.14 -30.52
CA LYS A 231 -19.36 -15.70 -31.63
C LYS A 231 -19.12 -14.68 -32.74
N GLU A 232 -20.11 -13.83 -33.03
CA GLU A 232 -19.99 -12.76 -34.02
C GLU A 232 -18.93 -11.73 -33.62
N PHE A 233 -18.81 -11.41 -32.33
CA PHE A 233 -17.76 -10.54 -31.82
C PHE A 233 -16.38 -11.19 -32.02
N ILE A 234 -16.24 -12.45 -31.65
CA ILE A 234 -14.99 -13.22 -31.77
C ILE A 234 -14.55 -13.28 -33.24
N GLU A 235 -15.46 -13.64 -34.15
CA GLU A 235 -15.19 -13.71 -35.60
C GLU A 235 -14.79 -12.34 -36.20
N LYS A 236 -15.37 -11.26 -35.67
CA LYS A 236 -15.07 -9.90 -36.12
C LYS A 236 -13.74 -9.37 -35.59
N TYR A 237 -13.48 -9.53 -34.29
CA TYR A 237 -12.46 -8.77 -33.56
C TYR A 237 -11.31 -9.62 -32.98
N CYS A 238 -11.51 -10.92 -32.75
CA CYS A 238 -10.51 -11.79 -32.12
C CYS A 238 -9.73 -12.68 -33.10
N LYS A 239 -9.98 -12.57 -34.41
CA LYS A 239 -9.20 -13.26 -35.44
C LYS A 239 -7.78 -12.70 -35.59
N GLU A 240 -6.88 -13.51 -36.15
CA GLU A 240 -5.56 -13.03 -36.58
C GLU A 240 -5.72 -12.05 -37.76
N ASP A 241 -5.37 -10.79 -37.54
CA ASP A 241 -5.47 -9.72 -38.52
C ASP A 241 -4.44 -8.60 -38.26
N GLY A 242 -4.54 -7.51 -39.03
CA GLY A 242 -3.68 -6.33 -38.91
C GLY A 242 -3.97 -5.44 -37.69
N TYR A 243 -4.79 -5.91 -36.74
CA TYR A 243 -5.27 -5.10 -35.61
C TYR A 243 -5.07 -5.80 -34.27
N SER A 244 -4.93 -5.01 -33.22
CA SER A 244 -4.89 -5.45 -31.83
C SER A 244 -6.13 -4.97 -31.08
N LEU A 245 -6.53 -5.69 -30.04
CA LEU A 245 -7.51 -5.22 -29.06
C LEU A 245 -6.78 -4.74 -27.81
N ILE A 246 -7.16 -3.57 -27.30
CA ILE A 246 -6.56 -2.98 -26.10
C ILE A 246 -7.65 -2.82 -25.04
N PRO A 247 -7.60 -3.59 -23.93
CA PRO A 247 -8.52 -3.42 -22.82
C PRO A 247 -8.16 -2.13 -22.07
N ILE A 248 -9.16 -1.38 -21.64
CA ILE A 248 -9.00 -0.09 -20.97
C ILE A 248 -10.02 -0.01 -19.83
N HIS A 249 -9.58 0.54 -18.70
CA HIS A 249 -10.47 0.85 -17.59
C HIS A 249 -11.58 1.84 -18.04
N PRO A 250 -12.86 1.66 -17.67
CA PRO A 250 -13.96 2.54 -18.11
C PRO A 250 -13.69 4.06 -17.97
N LEU A 251 -13.23 4.52 -16.79
CA LEU A 251 -12.85 5.92 -16.57
C LEU A 251 -11.73 6.41 -17.49
N GLN A 252 -10.75 5.55 -17.81
CA GLN A 252 -9.68 5.89 -18.72
C GLN A 252 -10.19 5.96 -20.17
N ALA A 253 -11.09 5.06 -20.57
CA ALA A 253 -11.71 5.09 -21.89
C ALA A 253 -12.52 6.38 -22.11
N GLU A 254 -13.30 6.80 -21.11
CA GLU A 254 -14.02 8.08 -21.15
C GLU A 254 -13.07 9.26 -21.31
N TRP A 255 -11.96 9.29 -20.57
CA TRP A 255 -10.94 10.34 -20.71
C TRP A 255 -10.29 10.33 -22.09
N LEU A 256 -9.92 9.15 -22.61
CA LEU A 256 -9.26 8.97 -23.90
C LEU A 256 -10.12 9.47 -25.08
N LEU A 257 -11.42 9.20 -25.07
CA LEU A 257 -12.35 9.64 -26.14
C LEU A 257 -12.43 11.17 -26.28
N HIS A 258 -12.00 11.92 -25.26
CA HIS A 258 -11.97 13.39 -25.29
C HIS A 258 -10.61 13.97 -25.69
N GLN A 259 -9.60 13.13 -25.99
CA GLN A 259 -8.29 13.61 -26.41
C GLN A 259 -8.21 13.80 -27.93
N SER A 260 -7.60 14.90 -28.38
CA SER A 260 -7.50 15.22 -29.81
C SER A 260 -6.73 14.17 -30.60
N TYR A 261 -5.61 13.67 -30.08
CA TYR A 261 -4.81 12.64 -30.76
C TYR A 261 -5.57 11.30 -30.92
N VAL A 262 -6.48 10.98 -30.01
CA VAL A 262 -7.34 9.79 -30.11
C VAL A 262 -8.41 9.99 -31.17
N GLN A 263 -9.02 11.18 -31.24
CA GLN A 263 -9.97 11.54 -32.29
C GLN A 263 -9.30 11.49 -33.67
N ASP A 264 -8.07 12.01 -33.79
CA ASP A 264 -7.28 11.96 -35.02
C ASP A 264 -7.01 10.51 -35.49
N TRP A 265 -6.71 9.58 -34.58
CA TRP A 265 -6.53 8.16 -34.93
C TRP A 265 -7.83 7.49 -35.35
N ILE A 266 -8.97 7.88 -34.77
CA ILE A 266 -10.28 7.38 -35.17
C ILE A 266 -10.65 7.88 -36.57
N ASP A 267 -10.45 9.18 -36.84
CA ASP A 267 -10.71 9.79 -38.14
C ASP A 267 -9.83 9.21 -39.26
N GLN A 268 -8.62 8.74 -38.91
CA GLN A 268 -7.71 8.03 -39.82
C GLN A 268 -8.00 6.52 -39.96
N GLU A 269 -9.06 6.02 -39.31
CA GLU A 269 -9.40 4.58 -39.25
C GLU A 269 -8.29 3.70 -38.66
N LEU A 270 -7.33 4.30 -37.93
CA LEU A 270 -6.26 3.58 -37.23
C LEU A 270 -6.74 3.05 -35.87
N LEU A 271 -7.81 3.62 -35.33
CA LEU A 271 -8.38 3.26 -34.03
C LEU A 271 -9.91 3.20 -34.11
N GLU A 272 -10.50 2.18 -33.51
CA GLU A 272 -11.96 2.02 -33.38
C GLU A 272 -12.29 1.84 -31.90
N TYR A 273 -13.24 2.62 -31.37
CA TYR A 273 -13.79 2.37 -30.04
C TYR A 273 -14.86 1.28 -30.11
N VAL A 274 -14.60 0.14 -29.48
CA VAL A 274 -15.47 -1.04 -29.53
C VAL A 274 -16.52 -1.00 -28.41
N GLY A 275 -16.17 -0.44 -27.25
CA GLY A 275 -17.07 -0.35 -26.09
C GLY A 275 -16.84 -1.45 -25.03
N PRO A 276 -17.72 -1.52 -24.02
CA PRO A 276 -17.64 -2.52 -22.96
C PRO A 276 -18.01 -3.92 -23.47
N ILE A 277 -17.19 -4.93 -23.16
CA ILE A 277 -17.45 -6.32 -23.53
C ILE A 277 -16.76 -7.29 -22.56
N GLY A 278 -17.30 -8.52 -22.46
CA GLY A 278 -16.74 -9.60 -21.65
C GLY A 278 -17.14 -9.57 -20.18
N LYS A 279 -16.45 -10.37 -19.37
CA LYS A 279 -16.63 -10.55 -17.93
C LYS A 279 -16.35 -9.28 -17.13
N TYR A 280 -16.94 -9.22 -15.95
CA TYR A 280 -16.77 -8.12 -15.01
C TYR A 280 -15.51 -8.36 -14.19
N TYR A 281 -14.56 -7.43 -14.25
CA TYR A 281 -13.36 -7.48 -13.44
C TYR A 281 -13.55 -6.68 -12.15
N MET A 282 -12.96 -7.18 -11.07
CA MET A 282 -13.02 -6.58 -9.75
C MET A 282 -11.76 -5.75 -9.46
N ALA A 283 -11.94 -4.56 -8.89
CA ALA A 283 -10.82 -3.74 -8.47
C ALA A 283 -10.09 -4.35 -7.28
N THR A 284 -8.76 -4.34 -7.33
CA THR A 284 -7.91 -4.68 -6.17
C THR A 284 -7.64 -3.43 -5.33
N SER A 285 -6.89 -3.55 -4.22
CA SER A 285 -6.55 -2.43 -3.34
C SER A 285 -5.79 -1.28 -4.02
N SER A 286 -5.21 -1.49 -5.22
CA SER A 286 -4.55 -0.45 -6.02
C SER A 286 -5.53 0.40 -6.85
N LEU A 287 -6.82 0.05 -6.88
CA LEU A 287 -7.89 0.56 -7.76
C LEU A 287 -7.72 0.22 -9.24
N ARG A 288 -6.50 0.38 -9.76
CA ARG A 288 -6.19 0.29 -11.20
C ARG A 288 -5.71 -1.07 -11.67
N THR A 289 -5.46 -2.01 -10.75
CA THR A 289 -5.23 -3.41 -11.09
C THR A 289 -6.54 -4.15 -10.91
N LEU A 290 -7.05 -4.71 -12.01
CA LEU A 290 -8.30 -5.43 -12.04
C LEU A 290 -8.07 -6.94 -12.12
N TYR A 291 -8.86 -7.69 -11.37
CA TYR A 291 -8.75 -9.13 -11.14
C TYR A 291 -10.01 -9.86 -11.60
N HIS A 292 -9.84 -11.08 -12.11
CA HIS A 292 -10.92 -12.03 -12.35
C HIS A 292 -10.48 -13.43 -11.88
N PRO A 293 -11.32 -14.18 -11.14
CA PRO A 293 -10.96 -15.49 -10.59
C PRO A 293 -10.67 -16.52 -11.68
N ASP A 294 -11.32 -16.44 -12.83
CA ASP A 294 -11.09 -17.37 -13.95
C ASP A 294 -10.10 -16.85 -15.01
N SER A 295 -9.33 -15.79 -14.72
CA SER A 295 -8.31 -15.28 -15.63
C SER A 295 -6.91 -15.61 -15.12
N LYS A 296 -6.04 -16.06 -16.03
CA LYS A 296 -4.60 -16.27 -15.74
C LYS A 296 -3.85 -14.95 -15.53
N TYR A 297 -4.48 -13.82 -15.82
CA TYR A 297 -3.86 -12.51 -15.76
C TYR A 297 -4.70 -11.51 -14.97
N MET A 298 -4.02 -10.65 -14.22
CA MET A 298 -4.56 -9.37 -13.76
C MET A 298 -4.14 -8.28 -14.75
N LEU A 299 -4.95 -7.24 -14.87
CA LEU A 299 -4.67 -6.12 -15.79
C LEU A 299 -4.46 -4.85 -15.00
N LYS A 300 -3.29 -4.21 -15.16
CA LYS A 300 -2.94 -2.95 -14.47
C LYS A 300 -2.95 -1.79 -15.46
N PHE A 301 -3.84 -0.84 -15.23
CA PHE A 301 -4.15 0.25 -16.15
C PHE A 301 -3.52 1.60 -15.73
N SER A 302 -3.28 2.45 -16.74
CA SER A 302 -3.33 3.90 -16.55
C SER A 302 -4.73 4.31 -16.08
N PHE A 303 -4.79 5.19 -15.08
CA PHE A 303 -6.02 5.54 -14.38
C PHE A 303 -6.04 7.04 -14.04
N PRO A 304 -7.02 7.82 -14.54
CA PRO A 304 -6.99 9.29 -14.50
C PRO A 304 -7.49 9.83 -13.15
N VAL A 305 -7.06 9.21 -12.06
CA VAL A 305 -7.49 9.52 -10.69
C VAL A 305 -6.26 9.74 -9.83
N LYS A 306 -6.24 10.85 -9.09
CA LYS A 306 -5.22 11.12 -8.07
C LYS A 306 -5.55 10.31 -6.82
N VAL A 307 -4.66 9.37 -6.48
CA VAL A 307 -4.79 8.45 -5.34
C VAL A 307 -3.55 8.59 -4.50
N THR A 308 -3.74 8.89 -3.22
CA THR A 308 -2.66 9.44 -2.40
C THR A 308 -1.96 10.57 -3.18
N ASN A 309 -0.64 10.57 -3.31
CA ASN A 309 0.12 11.75 -3.73
C ASN A 309 0.08 11.99 -5.25
N SER A 310 -0.23 10.97 -6.05
CA SER A 310 -0.01 11.04 -7.50
C SER A 310 -1.18 10.54 -8.34
N ILE A 311 -1.23 11.04 -9.59
CA ILE A 311 -2.11 10.50 -10.63
C ILE A 311 -1.57 9.13 -11.03
N ARG A 312 -2.45 8.16 -11.21
CA ARG A 312 -2.07 6.76 -11.40
C ARG A 312 -1.94 6.37 -12.87
N ILE A 313 -1.03 7.04 -13.58
CA ILE A 313 -0.65 6.71 -14.96
C ILE A 313 0.50 5.71 -14.94
N ASN A 314 0.47 4.68 -15.80
CA ASN A 314 1.62 3.83 -16.06
C ASN A 314 2.59 4.59 -16.97
N LYS A 315 3.84 4.76 -16.55
CA LYS A 315 4.86 5.39 -17.39
C LYS A 315 5.45 4.41 -18.40
N LEU A 316 6.01 4.90 -19.50
CA LEU A 316 6.67 4.03 -20.48
C LEU A 316 7.83 3.23 -19.85
N LYS A 317 8.65 3.87 -19.00
CA LYS A 317 9.73 3.19 -18.27
C LYS A 317 9.22 2.06 -17.37
N GLU A 318 8.04 2.24 -16.79
CA GLU A 318 7.42 1.29 -15.86
C GLU A 318 6.89 0.03 -16.56
N LEU A 319 6.52 0.15 -17.85
CA LEU A 319 6.19 -1.01 -18.69
C LEU A 319 7.42 -1.89 -18.90
N GLU A 320 8.57 -1.28 -19.19
CA GLU A 320 9.85 -1.98 -19.35
C GLU A 320 10.37 -2.56 -18.02
N SER A 321 10.10 -1.91 -16.88
CA SER A 321 10.44 -2.43 -15.55
C SER A 321 9.81 -3.78 -15.26
N GLY A 322 8.57 -4.00 -15.69
CA GLY A 322 7.90 -5.29 -15.56
C GLY A 322 8.65 -6.42 -16.26
N LEU A 323 9.05 -6.17 -17.51
CA LEU A 323 9.81 -7.12 -18.31
C LEU A 323 11.21 -7.35 -17.75
N GLU A 324 11.91 -6.28 -17.36
CA GLU A 324 13.25 -6.36 -16.78
C GLU A 324 13.26 -7.17 -15.49
N GLY A 325 12.26 -6.96 -14.63
CA GLY A 325 12.08 -7.75 -13.41
C GLY A 325 11.89 -9.24 -13.70
N LYS A 326 11.08 -9.60 -14.70
CA LYS A 326 10.90 -11.01 -15.09
C LYS A 326 12.18 -11.62 -15.67
N GLU A 327 12.86 -10.91 -16.56
CA GLU A 327 14.15 -11.36 -17.14
C GLU A 327 15.19 -11.57 -16.04
N MET A 328 15.33 -10.62 -15.11
CA MET A 328 16.21 -10.72 -13.94
C MET A 328 15.92 -11.97 -13.12
N LEU A 329 14.63 -12.30 -12.88
CA LEU A 329 14.24 -13.49 -12.13
C LEU A 329 14.51 -14.82 -12.87
N ASN A 330 14.92 -14.78 -14.15
CA ASN A 330 15.39 -15.94 -14.90
C ASN A 330 16.94 -16.11 -14.86
N THR A 331 17.64 -15.27 -14.12
CA THR A 331 19.11 -15.31 -13.90
C THR A 331 19.45 -15.93 -12.54
N ALA A 332 20.71 -15.90 -12.09
CA ALA A 332 21.07 -16.38 -10.76
C ALA A 332 20.40 -15.57 -9.63
N ILE A 333 19.99 -14.32 -9.88
CA ILE A 333 19.19 -13.52 -8.94
C ILE A 333 17.87 -14.25 -8.59
N GLY A 334 17.32 -15.01 -9.56
CA GLY A 334 16.13 -15.83 -9.40
C GLY A 334 16.28 -17.04 -8.48
N GLU A 335 17.52 -17.47 -8.16
CA GLU A 335 17.81 -18.57 -7.23
C GLU A 335 17.28 -18.31 -5.82
N VAL A 336 16.88 -17.07 -5.51
CA VAL A 336 16.12 -16.74 -4.29
C VAL A 336 14.91 -17.67 -4.09
N ARG A 337 14.23 -18.09 -5.17
CA ARG A 337 13.08 -19.01 -5.12
C ARG A 337 13.49 -20.40 -4.66
N GLU A 338 14.66 -20.88 -5.07
CA GLU A 338 15.18 -22.19 -4.68
C GLU A 338 15.71 -22.15 -3.25
N ARG A 339 16.41 -21.07 -2.90
CA ARG A 339 16.97 -20.86 -1.55
C ARG A 339 15.90 -20.61 -0.50
N PHE A 340 14.80 -19.96 -0.90
CA PHE A 340 13.66 -19.66 -0.05
C PHE A 340 12.35 -20.12 -0.74
N PRO A 341 12.01 -21.42 -0.69
CA PRO A 341 10.85 -21.98 -1.40
C PRO A 341 9.48 -21.35 -1.06
N GLY A 342 9.39 -20.67 0.08
CA GLY A 342 8.21 -19.93 0.50
C GLY A 342 8.12 -18.50 -0.06
N PHE A 343 9.06 -18.05 -0.89
CA PHE A 343 9.12 -16.69 -1.42
C PHE A 343 9.02 -16.68 -2.94
N ASP A 344 8.15 -15.83 -3.48
CA ASP A 344 7.89 -15.75 -4.92
C ASP A 344 7.48 -14.33 -5.34
N PHE A 345 7.31 -14.15 -6.65
CA PHE A 345 7.01 -12.90 -7.30
C PHE A 345 5.76 -13.02 -8.17
N ILE A 346 4.93 -11.98 -8.18
CA ILE A 346 3.89 -11.80 -9.19
C ILE A 346 4.47 -10.95 -10.32
N CYS A 347 4.80 -11.60 -11.44
CA CYS A 347 5.54 -10.95 -12.52
C CYS A 347 4.61 -10.20 -13.49
N ASP A 348 5.16 -9.22 -14.20
CA ASP A 348 4.50 -8.42 -15.24
C ASP A 348 5.11 -8.76 -16.61
N PRO A 349 4.81 -9.94 -17.18
CA PRO A 349 5.56 -10.49 -18.31
C PRO A 349 5.24 -9.83 -19.65
N ALA A 350 4.21 -8.98 -19.73
CA ALA A 350 3.79 -8.38 -20.99
C ALA A 350 3.09 -7.03 -20.79
N PHE A 351 3.13 -6.18 -21.82
CA PHE A 351 2.37 -4.94 -21.88
C PHE A 351 1.88 -4.65 -23.31
N ILE A 352 0.89 -3.76 -23.42
CA ILE A 352 0.44 -3.17 -24.68
C ILE A 352 0.12 -1.69 -24.47
N THR A 353 0.42 -0.85 -25.47
CA THR A 353 0.09 0.58 -25.51
C THR A 353 0.03 1.08 -26.95
N LEU A 354 -0.25 2.37 -27.16
CA LEU A 354 -0.19 3.05 -28.45
C LEU A 354 1.01 4.00 -28.53
N ASN A 355 1.64 4.05 -29.71
CA ASN A 355 2.78 4.92 -29.98
C ASN A 355 2.34 6.38 -30.11
N TYR A 356 2.70 7.20 -29.12
CA TYR A 356 2.48 8.65 -29.11
C TYR A 356 3.79 9.42 -28.94
N GLY A 357 4.73 9.18 -29.86
CA GLY A 357 6.08 9.74 -29.78
C GLY A 357 6.82 9.23 -28.54
N THR A 358 7.30 10.14 -27.70
CA THR A 358 8.00 9.82 -26.45
C THR A 358 7.12 10.01 -25.20
N GLN A 359 5.82 10.24 -25.38
CA GLN A 359 4.87 10.52 -24.30
C GLN A 359 3.97 9.31 -24.06
N GLU A 360 3.46 9.20 -22.83
CA GLU A 360 2.38 8.29 -22.50
C GLU A 360 1.11 8.65 -23.28
N SER A 361 0.53 7.65 -23.94
CA SER A 361 -0.70 7.76 -24.73
C SER A 361 -1.96 7.62 -23.88
N GLY A 362 -1.83 7.15 -22.64
CA GLY A 362 -2.95 6.75 -21.79
C GLY A 362 -3.49 5.35 -22.07
N PHE A 363 -2.95 4.62 -23.06
CA PHE A 363 -3.29 3.23 -23.38
C PHE A 363 -2.35 2.21 -22.72
N GLU A 364 -1.52 2.63 -21.77
CA GLU A 364 -0.52 1.77 -21.13
C GLU A 364 -1.20 0.71 -20.23
N VAL A 365 -1.23 -0.54 -20.71
CA VAL A 365 -1.77 -1.70 -20.00
C VAL A 365 -0.65 -2.70 -19.72
N ILE A 366 -0.50 -3.06 -18.45
CA ILE A 366 0.38 -4.15 -18.01
C ILE A 366 -0.46 -5.42 -17.82
N ILE A 367 0.02 -6.52 -18.39
CA ILE A 367 -0.49 -7.86 -18.15
C ILE A 367 0.34 -8.46 -17.02
N ARG A 368 -0.31 -8.71 -15.88
CA ARG A 368 0.29 -9.27 -14.67
C ARG A 368 -0.12 -10.72 -14.50
N GLU A 369 0.79 -11.59 -14.13
CA GLU A 369 0.46 -12.99 -13.80
C GLU A 369 -0.55 -13.04 -12.64
N ASN A 370 -1.56 -13.92 -12.73
CA ASN A 370 -2.48 -14.18 -11.63
C ASN A 370 -2.18 -15.55 -11.02
N PRO A 371 -1.46 -15.64 -9.89
CA PRO A 371 -1.29 -16.92 -9.18
C PRO A 371 -2.54 -17.34 -8.39
N PHE A 372 -3.54 -16.46 -8.28
CA PHE A 372 -4.74 -16.61 -7.46
C PHE A 372 -5.98 -16.81 -8.33
N TYR A 373 -5.86 -17.62 -9.39
CA TYR A 373 -6.98 -18.00 -10.24
C TYR A 373 -7.53 -19.36 -9.81
N SER A 374 -8.83 -19.57 -10.04
CA SER A 374 -9.55 -20.79 -9.66
C SER A 374 -9.35 -21.15 -8.16
N GLU A 375 -9.04 -22.40 -7.84
CA GLU A 375 -8.87 -22.90 -6.48
C GLU A 375 -7.67 -22.31 -5.71
N HIS A 376 -6.73 -21.66 -6.41
CA HIS A 376 -5.52 -21.08 -5.82
C HIS A 376 -5.77 -19.72 -5.16
N ALA A 377 -6.99 -19.15 -5.32
CA ALA A 377 -7.36 -17.88 -4.71
C ALA A 377 -7.50 -17.95 -3.18
N ASN A 378 -7.60 -19.15 -2.61
CA ASN A 378 -7.92 -19.33 -1.20
C ASN A 378 -6.75 -18.92 -0.27
N ASP A 379 -7.12 -18.27 0.81
CA ASP A 379 -6.30 -17.85 1.95
C ASP A 379 -5.06 -17.01 1.58
N ALA A 380 -5.13 -16.32 0.43
CA ALA A 380 -4.18 -15.29 0.04
C ALA A 380 -4.65 -13.91 0.53
N THR A 381 -3.81 -13.18 1.23
CA THR A 381 -4.16 -11.89 1.83
C THR A 381 -3.04 -10.89 1.68
N LEU A 382 -3.36 -9.64 1.31
CA LEU A 382 -2.39 -8.56 1.43
C LEU A 382 -2.19 -8.19 2.91
N ILE A 383 -0.96 -7.89 3.29
CA ILE A 383 -0.63 -7.57 4.70
C ILE A 383 -1.39 -6.34 5.18
N ALA A 384 -1.56 -5.32 4.33
CA ALA A 384 -2.30 -4.11 4.71
C ALA A 384 -3.73 -4.41 5.17
N GLY A 385 -4.43 -5.33 4.49
CA GLY A 385 -5.80 -5.75 4.84
C GLY A 385 -5.83 -6.68 6.05
N LEU A 386 -4.78 -7.49 6.26
CA LEU A 386 -4.65 -8.38 7.40
C LEU A 386 -4.51 -7.63 8.74
N VAL A 387 -3.76 -6.51 8.74
CA VAL A 387 -3.38 -5.77 9.96
C VAL A 387 -4.13 -4.45 10.18
N GLN A 388 -5.02 -4.06 9.28
CA GLN A 388 -5.84 -2.86 9.47
C GLN A 388 -6.68 -2.94 10.75
N ASP A 389 -7.14 -1.78 11.22
CA ASP A 389 -8.13 -1.72 12.30
C ASP A 389 -9.46 -2.38 11.89
N ALA A 390 -10.17 -2.90 12.88
CA ALA A 390 -11.51 -3.42 12.68
C ALA A 390 -12.57 -2.34 12.88
N ILE A 391 -13.75 -2.54 12.30
CA ILE A 391 -14.94 -1.79 12.68
C ILE A 391 -15.18 -2.00 14.20
N PRO A 392 -15.51 -0.95 14.98
CA PRO A 392 -15.72 -1.07 16.42
C PRO A 392 -16.68 -2.22 16.79
N GLY A 393 -16.27 -3.01 17.77
CA GLY A 393 -16.98 -4.22 18.21
C GLY A 393 -16.48 -5.52 17.56
N GLU A 394 -15.72 -5.43 16.47
CA GLU A 394 -15.11 -6.58 15.80
C GLU A 394 -13.63 -6.74 16.15
N ARG A 395 -13.08 -7.92 15.87
CA ARG A 395 -11.64 -8.17 15.84
C ARG A 395 -11.14 -8.09 14.40
N ASN A 396 -9.93 -7.57 14.21
CA ASN A 396 -9.32 -7.60 12.88
C ASN A 396 -8.99 -9.05 12.47
N ARG A 397 -8.72 -9.24 11.19
CA ARG A 397 -8.51 -10.59 10.64
C ARG A 397 -7.33 -11.31 11.28
N LEU A 398 -6.20 -10.62 11.50
CA LEU A 398 -5.05 -11.19 12.20
C LEU A 398 -5.44 -11.73 13.57
N SER A 399 -6.16 -10.94 14.37
CA SER A 399 -6.63 -11.33 15.70
C SER A 399 -7.53 -12.56 15.65
N ASN A 400 -8.47 -12.62 14.71
CA ASN A 400 -9.33 -13.80 14.54
C ASN A 400 -8.55 -15.07 14.17
N ILE A 401 -7.52 -14.95 13.33
CA ILE A 401 -6.64 -16.08 12.98
C ILE A 401 -5.89 -16.57 14.21
N ILE A 402 -5.24 -15.67 14.95
CA ILE A 402 -4.41 -16.03 16.10
C ILE A 402 -5.24 -16.61 17.23
N HIS A 403 -6.40 -16.03 17.56
CA HIS A 403 -7.29 -16.59 18.57
C HIS A 403 -7.75 -18.00 18.20
N ARG A 404 -8.16 -18.21 16.95
CA ARG A 404 -8.59 -19.53 16.50
C ARG A 404 -7.46 -20.56 16.54
N LEU A 405 -6.25 -20.19 16.14
CA LEU A 405 -5.07 -21.05 16.23
C LEU A 405 -4.73 -21.38 17.69
N ALA A 406 -4.73 -20.39 18.58
CA ALA A 406 -4.50 -20.55 20.00
C ALA A 406 -5.49 -21.54 20.64
N ASP A 407 -6.78 -21.41 20.30
CA ASP A 407 -7.83 -22.32 20.76
C ASP A 407 -7.63 -23.74 20.21
N LEU A 408 -7.36 -23.88 18.90
CA LEU A 408 -7.18 -25.19 18.25
C LEU A 408 -5.94 -25.94 18.76
N GLU A 409 -4.86 -25.22 19.07
CA GLU A 409 -3.59 -25.79 19.51
C GLU A 409 -3.44 -25.84 21.03
N SER A 410 -4.42 -25.30 21.79
CA SER A 410 -4.34 -25.16 23.24
C SER A 410 -3.07 -24.41 23.71
N ARG A 411 -2.74 -23.32 23.03
CA ARG A 411 -1.59 -22.44 23.30
C ARG A 411 -2.05 -21.02 23.59
N SER A 412 -1.18 -20.20 24.17
CA SER A 412 -1.48 -18.77 24.32
C SER A 412 -1.44 -18.04 22.97
N CYS A 413 -2.20 -16.95 22.85
CA CYS A 413 -2.11 -16.06 21.68
C CYS A 413 -0.69 -15.51 21.49
N GLU A 414 0.05 -15.29 22.58
CA GLU A 414 1.44 -14.81 22.54
C GLU A 414 2.37 -15.82 21.84
N GLU A 415 2.31 -17.10 22.25
CA GLU A 415 3.13 -18.17 21.64
C GLU A 415 2.82 -18.39 20.17
N VAL A 416 1.54 -18.37 19.80
CA VAL A 416 1.09 -18.52 18.41
C VAL A 416 1.50 -17.31 17.57
N SER A 417 1.37 -16.09 18.10
CA SER A 417 1.78 -14.86 17.42
C SER A 417 3.27 -14.86 17.12
N LEU A 418 4.09 -15.23 18.10
CA LEU A 418 5.54 -15.34 17.95
C LEU A 418 5.92 -16.33 16.85
N GLU A 419 5.28 -17.51 16.84
CA GLU A 419 5.51 -18.50 15.80
C GLU A 419 5.06 -18.04 14.41
N TRP A 420 3.86 -17.45 14.33
CA TRP A 420 3.33 -16.89 13.09
C TRP A 420 4.30 -15.87 12.50
N PHE A 421 4.78 -14.94 13.33
CA PHE A 421 5.72 -13.89 12.92
C PHE A 421 7.07 -14.46 12.46
N ARG A 422 7.62 -15.46 13.16
CA ARG A 422 8.85 -16.15 12.74
C ARG A 422 8.70 -16.86 11.40
N ARG A 423 7.59 -17.58 11.19
CA ARG A 423 7.27 -18.21 9.90
C ARG A 423 7.17 -17.15 8.79
N TYR A 424 6.51 -16.04 9.07
CA TYR A 424 6.39 -14.93 8.15
C TYR A 424 7.75 -14.33 7.74
N MET A 425 8.61 -14.00 8.71
CA MET A 425 9.94 -13.43 8.42
C MET A 425 10.83 -14.39 7.61
N ASN A 426 10.71 -15.69 7.83
CA ASN A 426 11.47 -16.70 7.08
C ASN A 426 11.16 -16.70 5.59
N ILE A 427 9.90 -16.42 5.22
CA ILE A 427 9.44 -16.42 3.83
C ILE A 427 9.34 -15.02 3.23
N SER A 428 9.59 -13.95 3.98
CA SER A 428 9.48 -12.56 3.50
C SER A 428 10.77 -11.77 3.74
N LEU A 429 11.03 -11.35 4.97
CA LEU A 429 12.18 -10.53 5.36
C LEU A 429 13.51 -11.15 4.91
N LYS A 430 13.75 -12.42 5.26
CA LYS A 430 15.02 -13.10 4.98
C LYS A 430 15.37 -13.14 3.48
N PRO A 431 14.49 -13.60 2.57
CA PRO A 431 14.80 -13.60 1.14
C PRO A 431 15.05 -12.19 0.59
N MET A 432 14.29 -11.20 1.02
CA MET A 432 14.47 -9.81 0.55
C MET A 432 15.79 -9.21 1.01
N VAL A 433 16.17 -9.37 2.28
CA VAL A 433 17.46 -8.91 2.81
C VAL A 433 18.62 -9.67 2.15
N TRP A 434 18.46 -10.98 1.91
CA TRP A 434 19.44 -11.77 1.19
C TRP A 434 19.66 -11.25 -0.24
N MET A 435 18.60 -11.03 -1.02
CA MET A 435 18.71 -10.48 -2.38
C MET A 435 19.39 -9.11 -2.38
N TYR A 436 19.02 -8.26 -1.42
CA TYR A 436 19.60 -6.92 -1.28
C TYR A 436 21.11 -6.99 -1.03
N LEU A 437 21.55 -7.82 -0.08
CA LEU A 437 22.96 -7.91 0.29
C LEU A 437 23.81 -8.66 -0.76
N GLN A 438 23.24 -9.66 -1.45
CA GLN A 438 23.97 -10.47 -2.44
C GLN A 438 24.10 -9.79 -3.80
N TYR A 439 23.00 -9.18 -4.27
CA TYR A 439 22.93 -8.66 -5.63
C TYR A 439 22.73 -7.15 -5.69
N GLY A 440 22.48 -6.48 -4.55
CA GLY A 440 22.11 -5.06 -4.56
C GLY A 440 20.71 -4.81 -5.12
N VAL A 441 19.79 -5.79 -5.01
CA VAL A 441 18.41 -5.67 -5.47
C VAL A 441 17.50 -5.38 -4.29
N GLY A 442 17.07 -4.12 -4.16
CA GLY A 442 16.07 -3.68 -3.19
C GLY A 442 14.65 -3.77 -3.75
N LEU A 443 13.68 -4.10 -2.90
CA LEU A 443 12.26 -4.19 -3.27
C LEU A 443 11.43 -3.13 -2.53
N GLU A 444 10.48 -2.51 -3.23
CA GLU A 444 9.41 -1.69 -2.65
C GLU A 444 8.33 -2.55 -1.97
N ALA A 445 8.75 -3.39 -1.02
CA ALA A 445 7.91 -4.37 -0.35
C ALA A 445 7.11 -3.78 0.83
N HIS A 446 6.33 -2.73 0.55
CA HIS A 446 5.37 -2.16 1.49
C HIS A 446 4.16 -3.10 1.68
N GLN A 447 3.35 -2.89 2.72
CA GLN A 447 2.27 -3.83 3.09
C GLN A 447 1.26 -4.15 1.97
N GLN A 448 1.02 -3.22 1.04
CA GLN A 448 0.11 -3.45 -0.09
C GLN A 448 0.75 -4.26 -1.24
N ASN A 449 2.08 -4.32 -1.33
CA ASN A 449 2.84 -5.11 -2.32
C ASN A 449 3.23 -6.50 -1.77
N SER A 450 2.76 -6.81 -0.57
CA SER A 450 3.08 -8.01 0.18
C SER A 450 1.83 -8.86 0.33
N VAL A 451 1.75 -9.95 -0.41
CA VAL A 451 0.64 -10.91 -0.34
C VAL A 451 1.15 -12.20 0.29
N VAL A 452 0.49 -12.68 1.33
CA VAL A 452 0.82 -13.93 2.01
C VAL A 452 -0.31 -14.93 1.82
N GLN A 453 0.04 -16.13 1.40
CA GLN A 453 -0.85 -17.27 1.43
C GLN A 453 -0.69 -18.01 2.75
N LEU A 454 -1.83 -18.26 3.39
CA LEU A 454 -1.93 -18.99 4.63
C LEU A 454 -2.37 -20.42 4.36
N LYS A 455 -1.85 -21.37 5.13
CA LYS A 455 -2.35 -22.73 5.20
C LYS A 455 -2.67 -23.03 6.65
N ASP A 456 -3.92 -23.41 6.90
CA ASP A 456 -4.43 -23.65 8.25
C ASP A 456 -4.16 -22.46 9.20
N GLY A 457 -4.16 -21.23 8.68
CA GLY A 457 -3.90 -19.99 9.43
C GLY A 457 -2.43 -19.55 9.50
N TYR A 458 -1.45 -20.38 9.13
CA TYR A 458 -0.02 -20.02 9.16
C TYR A 458 0.54 -19.59 7.80
N PRO A 459 1.52 -18.67 7.76
CA PRO A 459 2.21 -18.26 6.53
C PRO A 459 2.95 -19.44 5.91
N VAL A 460 2.68 -19.70 4.62
CA VAL A 460 3.39 -20.75 3.86
C VAL A 460 4.04 -20.23 2.58
N LYS A 461 3.45 -19.20 1.95
CA LYS A 461 4.01 -18.59 0.76
C LYS A 461 3.82 -17.08 0.76
N TYR A 462 4.86 -16.35 0.40
CA TYR A 462 4.86 -14.91 0.25
C TYR A 462 5.06 -14.58 -1.22
N TYR A 463 4.30 -13.61 -1.69
CA TYR A 463 4.38 -13.05 -3.02
C TYR A 463 4.68 -11.55 -2.91
N PHE A 464 5.83 -11.14 -3.44
CA PHE A 464 6.05 -9.73 -3.77
C PHE A 464 5.33 -9.42 -5.08
N ARG A 465 4.58 -8.32 -5.12
CA ARG A 465 3.98 -7.81 -6.35
C ARG A 465 4.42 -6.40 -6.62
N ASP A 466 4.30 -6.03 -7.90
CA ASP A 466 4.65 -4.74 -8.46
C ASP A 466 6.12 -4.57 -8.88
N ASN A 467 6.42 -5.06 -10.08
CA ASN A 467 7.76 -5.11 -10.66
C ASN A 467 8.29 -3.72 -11.11
N GLN A 468 7.49 -2.67 -10.94
CA GLN A 468 7.96 -1.29 -11.02
C GLN A 468 8.83 -0.92 -9.80
N GLY A 469 8.72 -1.66 -8.70
CA GLY A 469 9.38 -1.40 -7.42
C GLY A 469 10.73 -2.09 -7.21
N PHE A 470 11.47 -2.41 -8.26
CA PHE A 470 12.86 -2.88 -8.15
C PHE A 470 13.84 -1.71 -8.13
N TYR A 471 14.76 -1.74 -7.16
CA TYR A 471 15.85 -0.78 -7.04
C TYR A 471 17.19 -1.52 -7.16
N PHE A 472 18.05 -1.05 -8.05
CA PHE A 472 19.37 -1.63 -8.27
C PHE A 472 20.46 -0.71 -7.71
N CYS A 473 21.35 -1.25 -6.89
CA CYS A 473 22.48 -0.51 -6.35
C CYS A 473 23.57 -0.29 -7.40
N ASN A 474 23.96 0.96 -7.60
CA ASN A 474 24.99 1.34 -8.56
C ASN A 474 26.36 0.69 -8.25
N SER A 475 26.72 0.52 -6.97
CA SER A 475 27.95 -0.20 -6.60
C SER A 475 27.97 -1.67 -7.00
N MET A 476 26.81 -2.27 -7.27
CA MET A 476 26.66 -3.67 -7.69
C MET A 476 26.50 -3.82 -9.21
N LYS A 477 26.68 -2.73 -9.97
CA LYS A 477 26.46 -2.70 -11.42
C LYS A 477 27.22 -3.79 -12.19
N GLU A 478 28.45 -4.12 -11.80
CA GLU A 478 29.22 -5.18 -12.49
C GLU A 478 28.61 -6.56 -12.28
N ILE A 479 28.21 -6.89 -11.04
CA ILE A 479 27.55 -8.16 -10.71
C ILE A 479 26.21 -8.26 -11.44
N LEU A 480 25.41 -7.20 -11.36
CA LEU A 480 24.13 -7.11 -12.02
C LEU A 480 24.24 -7.27 -13.56
N ASN A 481 25.25 -6.67 -14.19
CA ASN A 481 25.49 -6.82 -15.63
C ASN A 481 25.94 -8.22 -16.06
N ASN A 482 26.59 -8.98 -15.18
CA ASN A 482 26.93 -10.37 -15.46
C ASN A 482 25.69 -11.27 -15.51
N GLU A 483 24.65 -10.92 -14.74
CA GLU A 483 23.38 -11.63 -14.71
C GLU A 483 22.45 -11.20 -15.86
N LEU A 484 22.26 -9.90 -16.02
CA LEU A 484 21.44 -9.31 -17.07
C LEU A 484 22.11 -8.04 -17.61
N ALA A 485 22.65 -8.13 -18.83
CA ALA A 485 23.35 -7.02 -19.45
C ALA A 485 22.46 -5.78 -19.60
N GLY A 486 22.91 -4.64 -19.09
CA GLY A 486 22.20 -3.35 -19.16
C GLY A 486 21.06 -3.21 -18.13
N ILE A 487 20.98 -4.09 -17.13
CA ILE A 487 19.95 -4.03 -16.09
C ILE A 487 19.91 -2.66 -15.39
N GLY A 488 18.70 -2.11 -15.30
CA GLY A 488 18.43 -0.80 -14.72
C GLY A 488 18.70 0.38 -15.66
N GLU A 489 19.40 0.17 -16.79
CA GLU A 489 19.74 1.27 -17.71
C GLU A 489 18.54 1.70 -18.55
N ARG A 490 17.76 0.74 -19.08
CA ARG A 490 16.58 1.05 -19.90
C ARG A 490 15.38 1.54 -19.08
N THR A 491 15.34 1.20 -17.79
CA THR A 491 14.26 1.56 -16.86
C THR A 491 14.60 2.77 -16.00
N GLY A 492 15.88 3.14 -15.90
CA GLY A 492 16.38 4.16 -14.99
C GLY A 492 16.34 3.73 -13.52
N ASN A 493 16.39 2.42 -13.25
CA ASN A 493 16.26 1.85 -11.90
C ASN A 493 17.60 1.58 -11.20
N LEU A 494 18.69 2.11 -11.74
CA LEU A 494 20.00 2.08 -11.10
C LEU A 494 20.20 3.35 -10.26
N TYR A 495 20.39 3.19 -8.95
CA TYR A 495 20.48 4.29 -7.99
C TYR A 495 21.74 4.19 -7.15
N ASP A 496 22.19 5.32 -6.62
CA ASP A 496 23.20 5.33 -5.57
C ASP A 496 22.70 4.55 -4.35
N ASP A 497 23.61 3.80 -3.75
CA ASP A 497 23.33 2.88 -2.64
C ASP A 497 22.57 3.48 -1.48
N TYR A 498 22.88 4.72 -1.09
CA TYR A 498 22.20 5.39 0.02
C TYR A 498 20.71 5.65 -0.26
N ILE A 499 20.34 5.84 -1.54
CA ILE A 499 18.93 5.99 -1.96
C ILE A 499 18.23 4.63 -1.83
N VAL A 500 18.90 3.56 -2.26
CA VAL A 500 18.35 2.20 -2.15
C VAL A 500 18.22 1.79 -0.68
N ASP A 501 19.23 2.03 0.15
CA ASP A 501 19.19 1.81 1.61
C ASP A 501 17.98 2.51 2.23
N GLU A 502 17.78 3.80 1.92
CA GLU A 502 16.68 4.60 2.45
C GLU A 502 15.31 4.06 2.06
N ARG A 503 15.10 3.76 0.76
CA ARG A 503 13.83 3.22 0.25
C ARG A 503 13.58 1.81 0.76
N PHE A 504 14.59 0.95 0.71
CA PHE A 504 14.47 -0.44 1.18
C PHE A 504 14.17 -0.49 2.68
N ARG A 505 14.85 0.32 3.50
CA ARG A 505 14.55 0.48 4.93
C ARG A 505 13.12 0.97 5.15
N TYR A 506 12.69 2.01 4.44
CA TYR A 506 11.35 2.54 4.63
C TYR A 506 10.27 1.50 4.29
N TYR A 507 10.34 0.90 3.09
CA TYR A 507 9.28 0.00 2.63
C TYR A 507 9.28 -1.33 3.38
N LEU A 508 10.44 -1.96 3.56
CA LEU A 508 10.53 -3.27 4.21
C LEU A 508 10.40 -3.16 5.74
N ILE A 509 11.04 -2.19 6.37
CA ILE A 509 11.09 -2.12 7.84
C ILE A 509 9.98 -1.22 8.38
N PHE A 510 9.95 0.07 8.00
CA PHE A 510 9.00 1.02 8.59
C PHE A 510 7.55 0.78 8.18
N ASN A 511 7.29 0.65 6.89
CA ASN A 511 5.94 0.45 6.39
C ASN A 511 5.45 -0.97 6.71
N HIS A 512 6.31 -1.96 6.47
CA HIS A 512 5.91 -3.35 6.47
C HIS A 512 6.16 -4.08 7.80
N MET A 513 7.40 -4.36 8.20
CA MET A 513 7.66 -5.14 9.44
C MET A 513 7.12 -4.44 10.69
N PHE A 514 7.40 -3.14 10.87
CA PHE A 514 6.87 -2.37 11.99
C PHE A 514 5.35 -2.26 11.93
N GLY A 515 4.76 -2.09 10.74
CA GLY A 515 3.31 -2.09 10.59
C GLY A 515 2.67 -3.44 10.96
N LEU A 516 3.34 -4.56 10.68
CA LEU A 516 2.88 -5.89 11.08
C LEU A 516 3.01 -6.11 12.60
N ILE A 517 4.16 -5.74 13.18
CA ILE A 517 4.40 -5.76 14.64
C ILE A 517 3.34 -4.93 15.37
N ASN A 518 3.08 -3.72 14.86
CA ASN A 518 2.03 -2.85 15.36
C ASN A 518 0.65 -3.51 15.29
N GLY A 519 0.33 -4.21 14.19
CA GLY A 519 -0.92 -4.95 14.04
C GLY A 519 -1.12 -6.02 15.13
N PHE A 520 -0.06 -6.72 15.52
CA PHE A 520 -0.09 -7.65 16.65
C PHE A 520 -0.28 -6.94 18.00
N GLY A 521 0.48 -5.87 18.23
CA GLY A 521 0.45 -5.11 19.49
C GLY A 521 -0.89 -4.43 19.73
N THR A 522 -1.40 -3.70 18.74
CA THR A 522 -2.69 -3.00 18.79
C THR A 522 -3.88 -3.95 18.94
N ALA A 523 -3.76 -5.19 18.47
CA ALA A 523 -4.75 -6.24 18.69
C ALA A 523 -4.63 -6.97 20.04
N GLY A 524 -3.64 -6.62 20.87
CA GLY A 524 -3.41 -7.23 22.18
C GLY A 524 -2.96 -8.69 22.14
N LEU A 525 -2.35 -9.13 21.02
CA LEU A 525 -2.00 -10.53 20.80
C LEU A 525 -0.62 -10.91 21.38
N ILE A 526 0.32 -9.97 21.33
CA ILE A 526 1.69 -10.08 21.85
C ILE A 526 2.27 -8.68 22.00
N LYS A 527 3.15 -8.48 22.99
CA LYS A 527 3.87 -7.20 23.16
C LYS A 527 4.81 -6.93 21.98
N GLU A 528 4.81 -5.69 21.48
CA GLU A 528 5.63 -5.30 20.33
C GLU A 528 7.12 -5.54 20.57
N GLU A 529 7.61 -5.32 21.79
CA GLU A 529 9.04 -5.44 22.15
C GLU A 529 9.56 -6.87 21.90
N ILE A 530 8.70 -7.88 22.06
CA ILE A 530 9.07 -9.28 21.81
C ILE A 530 9.30 -9.49 20.31
N LEU A 531 8.38 -9.01 19.47
CA LEU A 531 8.52 -9.14 18.01
C LEU A 531 9.64 -8.25 17.46
N LEU A 532 9.85 -7.07 18.02
CA LEU A 532 11.00 -6.21 17.70
C LEU A 532 12.32 -6.91 18.04
N SER A 533 12.40 -7.63 19.17
CA SER A 533 13.57 -8.42 19.52
C SER A 533 13.83 -9.56 18.53
N GLU A 534 12.79 -10.22 18.04
CA GLU A 534 12.92 -11.26 17.01
C GLU A 534 13.36 -10.68 15.67
N LEU A 535 12.80 -9.54 15.27
CA LEU A 535 13.21 -8.82 14.06
C LEU A 535 14.69 -8.42 14.16
N ARG A 536 15.10 -7.85 15.29
CA ARG A 536 16.51 -7.50 15.55
C ARG A 536 17.41 -8.73 15.42
N SER A 537 17.06 -9.84 16.08
CA SER A 537 17.85 -11.08 16.03
C SER A 537 18.00 -11.62 14.60
N VAL A 538 16.93 -11.56 13.78
CA VAL A 538 17.02 -11.95 12.37
C VAL A 538 17.94 -11.03 11.58
N LEU A 539 17.87 -9.71 11.78
CA LEU A 539 18.76 -8.74 11.13
C LEU A 539 20.23 -8.96 11.56
N GLU A 540 20.49 -9.19 12.84
CA GLU A 540 21.83 -9.51 13.38
C GLU A 540 22.38 -10.81 12.81
N SER A 541 21.52 -11.79 12.49
CA SER A 541 21.96 -13.06 11.89
C SER A 541 22.56 -12.92 10.49
N PHE A 542 22.33 -11.78 9.82
CA PHE A 542 23.03 -11.45 8.58
C PHE A 542 24.44 -10.93 8.83
N LEU A 543 24.84 -10.52 10.04
CA LEU A 543 26.22 -10.11 10.30
C LEU A 543 27.16 -11.33 10.40
N PRO A 544 28.41 -11.25 9.90
CA PRO A 544 29.05 -10.09 9.30
C PRO A 544 28.82 -9.96 7.77
N TYR A 545 27.88 -10.72 7.20
CA TYR A 545 27.50 -10.60 5.79
C TYR A 545 26.81 -9.25 5.54
N ASN A 546 27.62 -8.25 5.24
CA ASN A 546 27.21 -6.90 4.85
C ASN A 546 27.78 -6.55 3.48
N ARG A 547 27.25 -5.50 2.86
CA ARG A 547 27.64 -5.04 1.54
C ARG A 547 28.10 -3.60 1.62
N GLU A 548 29.38 -3.32 1.38
CA GLU A 548 29.87 -1.94 1.23
C GLU A 548 29.43 -1.38 -0.13
N PRO A 549 29.01 -0.10 -0.24
CA PRO A 549 28.97 0.95 0.79
C PRO A 549 27.62 1.03 1.53
N SER A 550 26.78 -0.01 1.49
CA SER A 550 25.47 0.00 2.13
C SER A 550 25.58 0.10 3.65
N THR A 551 24.73 0.95 4.21
CA THR A 551 24.64 1.24 5.63
C THR A 551 23.39 0.63 6.28
N PHE A 552 22.53 -0.03 5.50
CA PHE A 552 21.23 -0.58 5.91
C PHE A 552 21.24 -1.30 7.27
N LEU A 553 22.06 -2.35 7.44
CA LEU A 553 22.09 -3.13 8.69
C LEU A 553 22.65 -2.32 9.86
N ARG A 554 23.73 -1.58 9.64
CA ARG A 554 24.37 -0.74 10.67
C ARG A 554 23.39 0.30 11.19
N GLU A 555 22.72 1.03 10.31
CA GLU A 555 21.75 2.06 10.71
C GLU A 555 20.61 1.45 11.52
N LEU A 556 20.05 0.32 11.07
CA LEU A 556 18.95 -0.35 11.78
C LEU A 556 19.34 -0.88 13.17
N LEU A 557 20.57 -1.35 13.34
CA LEU A 557 21.00 -2.02 14.57
C LEU A 557 21.64 -1.09 15.60
N ASP A 558 22.23 0.02 15.15
CA ASP A 558 23.11 0.85 16.00
C ASP A 558 22.65 2.31 16.14
N GLU A 559 21.96 2.88 15.14
CA GLU A 559 21.59 4.32 15.17
C GLU A 559 20.31 4.56 15.99
N ASP A 560 20.32 5.57 16.87
CA ASP A 560 19.16 5.94 17.71
C ASP A 560 17.99 6.52 16.88
N LYS A 561 18.32 7.08 15.71
CA LYS A 561 17.35 7.69 14.79
C LYS A 561 17.59 7.24 13.37
N LEU A 562 16.50 7.15 12.62
CA LEU A 562 16.48 6.69 11.24
C LEU A 562 15.69 7.67 10.38
N ALA A 563 16.14 7.85 9.14
CA ALA A 563 15.36 8.57 8.14
C ALA A 563 14.11 7.75 7.76
N CYS A 564 12.95 8.38 7.83
CA CYS A 564 11.65 7.81 7.51
C CYS A 564 10.84 8.79 6.65
N LYS A 565 10.14 8.25 5.64
CA LYS A 565 9.28 9.05 4.74
C LYS A 565 8.13 9.67 5.53
N ALA A 566 7.96 10.97 5.32
CA ALA A 566 6.99 11.85 5.98
C ALA A 566 5.77 12.03 5.08
N ASN A 567 4.76 11.17 5.23
CA ASN A 567 3.57 11.16 4.37
C ASN A 567 2.72 12.43 4.53
N LEU A 568 2.62 12.98 5.75
CA LEU A 568 1.89 14.22 6.02
C LEU A 568 2.62 15.42 5.45
N LEU A 569 3.91 15.59 5.72
CA LEU A 569 4.70 16.70 5.20
C LEU A 569 4.75 16.65 3.67
N THR A 570 5.01 15.49 3.07
CA THR A 570 5.02 15.33 1.60
C THR A 570 3.72 15.83 0.98
N ARG A 571 2.57 15.53 1.60
CA ARG A 571 1.27 16.05 1.14
C ARG A 571 1.09 17.53 1.42
N PHE A 572 1.52 17.99 2.59
CA PHE A 572 1.35 19.37 3.02
C PHE A 572 2.10 20.35 2.10
N PHE A 573 3.24 19.93 1.56
CA PHE A 573 4.00 20.64 0.53
C PHE A 573 3.57 20.30 -0.92
N ASP A 574 2.50 19.51 -1.11
CA ASP A 574 1.95 19.03 -2.39
C ASP A 574 3.02 18.49 -3.36
N VAL A 575 4.00 17.76 -2.82
CA VAL A 575 5.06 17.15 -3.61
C VAL A 575 4.48 15.98 -4.41
N ASP A 576 4.47 16.09 -5.75
CA ASP A 576 4.13 14.96 -6.61
C ASP A 576 5.36 14.06 -6.80
N GLU A 577 5.36 12.97 -6.03
CA GLU A 577 6.42 11.95 -6.04
C GLU A 577 6.69 11.42 -7.44
N LEU A 578 5.69 11.28 -8.32
CA LEU A 578 5.93 10.75 -9.66
C LEU A 578 6.53 11.78 -10.64
N SER A 579 6.54 13.06 -10.31
CA SER A 579 7.04 14.13 -11.19
C SER A 579 8.51 14.50 -10.96
N ASN A 580 9.06 14.11 -9.80
CA ASN A 580 10.43 14.45 -9.40
C ASN A 580 11.40 13.38 -9.96
N PRO A 581 12.56 13.73 -10.58
CA PRO A 581 13.47 12.75 -11.20
C PRO A 581 13.96 11.63 -10.28
N LEU A 582 13.91 11.84 -8.95
CA LEU A 582 14.28 10.88 -7.92
C LEU A 582 13.09 10.45 -7.04
N GLU A 583 11.87 10.76 -7.46
CA GLU A 583 10.63 10.45 -6.72
C GLU A 583 10.69 10.83 -5.23
N GLN A 584 11.34 11.97 -4.94
CA GLN A 584 11.71 12.37 -3.59
C GLN A 584 10.50 12.86 -2.79
N ALA A 585 10.06 12.01 -1.86
CA ALA A 585 9.23 12.42 -0.74
C ALA A 585 10.06 13.18 0.31
N ILE A 586 9.39 13.85 1.25
CA ILE A 586 10.06 14.45 2.40
C ILE A 586 10.41 13.34 3.39
N TYR A 587 11.61 13.38 3.96
CA TYR A 587 12.06 12.47 5.01
C TYR A 587 12.32 13.22 6.32
N VAL A 588 12.03 12.57 7.43
CA VAL A 588 12.28 13.05 8.81
C VAL A 588 13.08 12.03 9.60
N GLN A 589 13.73 12.46 10.68
CA GLN A 589 14.44 11.58 11.59
C GLN A 589 13.51 11.12 12.71
N VAL A 590 13.19 9.83 12.73
CA VAL A 590 12.32 9.20 13.75
C VAL A 590 13.14 8.27 14.63
N HIS A 591 12.62 7.94 15.81
CA HIS A 591 13.29 7.05 16.72
C HIS A 591 13.36 5.61 16.19
N ASN A 592 14.49 4.94 16.45
CA ASN A 592 14.68 3.55 16.07
C ASN A 592 14.20 2.62 17.19
N PRO A 593 13.06 1.91 17.05
CA PRO A 593 12.56 1.04 18.09
C PRO A 593 13.43 -0.21 18.31
N LEU A 594 14.22 -0.63 17.31
CA LEU A 594 15.15 -1.76 17.45
C LEU A 594 16.33 -1.42 18.38
N VAL A 595 16.64 -0.14 18.56
CA VAL A 595 17.65 0.33 19.52
C VAL A 595 16.99 0.69 20.84
N ARG A 596 15.94 1.51 20.82
CA ARG A 596 15.36 2.05 22.06
C ARG A 596 14.65 1.03 22.93
N GLU A 597 13.87 0.16 22.32
CA GLU A 597 12.99 -0.75 23.05
C GLU A 597 13.64 -2.11 23.33
N VAL A 598 14.69 -2.44 22.57
CA VAL A 598 15.31 -3.78 22.59
C VAL A 598 16.78 -3.75 23.04
N ALA A 599 17.56 -2.69 22.76
CA ALA A 599 19.02 -2.71 22.98
C ALA A 599 19.46 -2.70 24.46
N VAL A 600 18.54 -2.93 25.41
CA VAL A 600 18.85 -3.13 26.83
C VAL A 600 18.54 -4.57 27.24
N ARG A 601 19.33 -5.52 26.73
CA ARG A 601 19.63 -6.80 27.40
C ARG A 601 21.05 -7.23 27.05
N SER A 602 22.03 -6.55 27.63
CA SER A 602 23.40 -7.07 27.79
C SER A 602 23.49 -7.92 29.06
#